data_AF-A0ABC8D7X2-F1
#
_entry.id   AF-A0ABC8D7X2-F1
#
_cell.length_a   1.000
_cell.length_b   1.000
_cell.length_c   1.000
_cell.angle_alpha   90.00
_cell.angle_beta   90.00
_cell.angle_gamma   90.00
#
_symmetry.space_group_name_H-M   'P 1'
#
loop_
_entity.id
_entity.type
_entity.pdbx_description
1 polymer ?
#
loop_
_entity_poly.entity_id
_entity_poly.type
_entity_poly.pdbx_seq_one_letter_code
_entity_poly.pdbx_strand_id
1 'polypeptide(L)' 'MKNTYSTYEFKAYDRRNNLLKERFTCNYNDRLYSIIEWIIKKCPTVDVIECMVSEVSELAFCKSEYVDIFTVWKAED' A
#
# COMPACT_ATOMS: atom_id res chain seq x y z
N MET A 1 18.29 16.32 5.97
CA MET A 1 17.28 16.01 4.93
C MET A 1 17.18 14.49 4.84
N LYS A 2 15.98 13.93 4.67
CA LYS A 2 15.84 12.48 4.42
C LYS A 2 16.31 12.25 2.98
N ASN A 3 17.45 11.56 2.82
CA ASN A 3 18.03 11.21 1.51
C ASN A 3 17.54 9.82 1.03
N THR A 4 16.30 9.49 1.40
CA THR A 4 15.65 8.22 1.10
C THR A 4 14.29 8.53 0.51
N TYR A 5 14.02 8.02 -0.68
CA TYR A 5 12.72 8.12 -1.34
C TYR A 5 12.01 6.79 -1.25
N SER A 6 10.74 6.82 -0.83
CA SER A 6 9.89 5.64 -0.85
C SER A 6 8.75 5.85 -1.84
N THR A 7 8.53 4.88 -2.72
CA THR A 7 7.35 4.80 -3.58
C THR A 7 6.48 3.65 -3.12
N TYR A 8 5.17 3.87 -3.08
CA TYR A 8 4.19 2.85 -2.71
C TYR A 8 3.34 2.46 -3.92
N GLU A 9 3.13 1.17 -4.11
CA GLU A 9 2.25 0.62 -5.13
C GLU A 9 1.22 -0.29 -4.45
N PHE A 10 -0.07 0.00 -4.61
CA PHE A 10 -1.13 -0.73 -3.91
C PHE A 10 -1.94 -1.63 -4.84
N LYS A 11 -2.34 -2.78 -4.30
CA LYS A 11 -3.35 -3.68 -4.86
C LYS A 11 -4.35 -4.03 -3.77
N ALA A 12 -5.63 -4.11 -4.14
CA ALA A 12 -6.71 -4.39 -3.21
C ALA A 12 -7.48 -5.63 -3.67
N TYR A 13 -7.77 -6.53 -2.75
CA TYR A 13 -8.39 -7.83 -3.01
C TYR A 13 -9.58 -8.06 -2.07
N ASP A 14 -10.52 -8.88 -2.52
CA ASP A 14 -11.52 -9.49 -1.64
C ASP A 14 -10.95 -10.76 -0.95
N ARG A 15 -11.71 -11.34 -0.03
CA ARG A 15 -11.37 -12.56 0.72
C ARG A 15 -11.24 -13.81 -0.15
N ARG A 16 -11.70 -13.76 -1.40
CA ARG A 16 -11.55 -14.83 -2.40
C ARG A 16 -10.33 -14.61 -3.29
N ASN A 17 -9.50 -13.63 -2.96
CA ASN A 17 -8.31 -13.24 -3.72
C ASN A 17 -8.63 -12.66 -5.10
N ASN A 18 -9.84 -12.13 -5.32
CA ASN A 18 -10.16 -11.41 -6.54
C ASN A 18 -9.60 -9.99 -6.46
N LEU A 19 -8.90 -9.56 -7.50
CA LEU A 19 -8.38 -8.20 -7.61
C LEU A 19 -9.54 -7.20 -7.80
N LEU A 20 -9.72 -6.31 -6.82
CA LEU A 20 -10.76 -5.28 -6.84
C LEU A 20 -10.24 -3.96 -7.44
N LYS A 21 -8.95 -3.66 -7.23
CA LYS A 21 -8.34 -2.43 -7.72
C LYS A 21 -6.87 -2.64 -8.00
N GLU A 22 -6.48 -2.36 -9.24
CA GLU A 22 -5.10 -2.40 -9.68
C GLU A 22 -4.53 -0.98 -9.74
N ARG A 23 -3.36 -0.80 -9.12
CA ARG A 23 -2.42 0.32 -9.30
C ARG A 23 -2.95 1.72 -9.03
N PHE A 24 -2.48 2.26 -7.90
CA PHE A 24 -2.13 3.68 -7.84
C PHE A 24 -0.75 3.78 -7.17
N THR A 25 0.11 4.60 -7.77
CA THR A 25 1.45 4.90 -7.25
C THR A 25 1.38 6.24 -6.55
N CYS A 26 1.83 6.32 -5.30
CA CYS A 26 1.90 7.59 -4.57
C CYS A 26 3.28 7.80 -3.96
N ASN A 27 3.67 9.07 -3.87
CA ASN A 27 4.91 9.48 -3.23
C ASN A 27 4.71 9.60 -1.70
N TYR A 28 5.80 9.41 -0.97
CA TYR A 28 5.90 9.38 0.50
C TYR A 28 5.17 10.49 1.29
N ASN A 29 4.85 11.64 0.68
CA ASN A 29 4.19 12.74 1.41
C ASN A 29 2.76 12.42 1.82
N ASP A 30 2.11 11.47 1.17
CA ASP A 30 0.80 10.97 1.60
C ASP A 30 0.99 9.95 2.71
N ARG A 31 0.32 10.18 3.86
CA ARG A 31 0.36 9.26 5.00
C ARG A 31 -0.22 7.91 4.54
N LEU A 32 0.58 6.84 4.57
CA LEU A 32 0.20 5.46 4.24
C LEU A 32 -1.20 5.08 4.75
N TYR A 33 -1.50 5.44 6.00
CA TYR A 33 -2.81 5.20 6.61
C TYR A 33 -3.96 5.94 5.91
N SER A 34 -3.79 7.18 5.50
CA SER A 34 -4.83 7.95 4.80
C SER A 34 -5.17 7.35 3.43
N ILE A 35 -4.18 6.74 2.77
CA ILE A 35 -4.36 6.00 1.53
C ILE A 35 -5.15 4.71 1.77
N ILE A 36 -4.77 3.95 2.80
CA ILE A 36 -5.47 2.73 3.20
C ILE A 36 -6.94 3.04 3.53
N GLU A 37 -7.19 4.07 4.34
CA GLU A 37 -8.54 4.53 4.67
C GLU A 37 -9.34 4.91 3.41
N TRP A 38 -8.70 5.59 2.45
CA TRP A 38 -9.34 5.93 1.18
C TRP A 38 -9.69 4.69 0.34
N ILE A 39 -8.82 3.68 0.29
CA ILE A 39 -9.11 2.40 -0.38
C ILE A 39 -10.32 1.75 0.27
N ILE A 40 -10.33 1.60 1.60
CA ILE A 40 -11.43 0.97 2.34
C ILE A 40 -12.75 1.70 2.07
N LYS A 41 -12.73 3.03 2.08
CA LYS A 41 -13.93 3.85 1.82
C LYS A 41 -14.44 3.72 0.38
N LYS A 42 -13.55 3.56 -0.61
CA LYS A 42 -13.92 3.46 -2.03
C LYS A 42 -14.25 2.03 -2.47
N CYS A 43 -13.72 1.03 -1.78
CA CYS A 43 -13.90 -0.38 -2.08
C CYS A 43 -14.34 -1.11 -0.79
N PRO A 44 -15.61 -1.00 -0.36
CA PRO A 44 -16.07 -1.58 0.92
C PRO A 44 -15.94 -3.10 1.01
N THR A 45 -15.89 -3.76 -0.15
CA THR A 45 -15.68 -5.21 -0.27
C THR A 45 -14.21 -5.61 -0.18
N VAL A 46 -13.28 -4.68 0.00
CA VAL A 46 -11.87 -5.01 0.22
C VAL A 46 -11.71 -5.76 1.54
N ASP A 47 -10.86 -6.77 1.52
CA ASP A 47 -10.51 -7.58 2.69
C ASP A 47 -8.98 -7.59 2.88
N VAL A 48 -8.21 -7.51 1.78
CA VAL A 48 -6.75 -7.49 1.81
C VAL A 48 -6.22 -6.35 0.93
N ILE A 49 -5.22 -5.62 1.43
CA ILE A 49 -4.49 -4.59 0.69
C ILE A 49 -3.01 -4.98 0.71
N GLU A 50 -2.43 -5.20 -0.47
CA GLU A 50 -0.99 -5.37 -0.64
C GLU A 50 -0.37 -4.02 -1.00
N CYS A 51 0.71 -3.65 -0.34
CA CYS A 51 1.48 -2.45 -0.62
C CYS A 51 2.93 -2.84 -0.91
N MET A 52 3.35 -2.72 -2.17
CA MET A 52 4.76 -2.82 -2.54
C MET A 52 5.44 -1.50 -2.21
N VAL A 53 6.47 -1.56 -1.40
CA VAL A 53 7.29 -0.42 -1.01
C VAL A 53 8.64 -0.55 -1.69
N SER A 54 9.05 0.49 -2.41
CA SER A 54 10.42 0.61 -2.92
C SER A 54 11.09 1.78 -2.23
N GLU A 55 12.15 1.51 -1.48
CA GLU A 55 12.98 2.51 -0.82
C GLU A 55 14.30 2.67 -1.57
N VAL A 56 14.62 3.89 -1.96
CA VAL A 56 15.86 4.24 -2.65
C VAL A 56 16.64 5.19 -1.75
N SER A 57 17.81 4.75 -1.28
CA SER A 57 18.76 5.59 -0.55
C SER A 57 19.73 6.25 -1.54
N GLU A 58 19.71 7.58 -1.63
CA GLU A 58 20.67 8.32 -2.47
C GLU A 58 22.10 8.22 -1.93
N LEU A 59 22.26 8.08 -0.61
CA LEU A 59 23.57 8.03 0.05
C LEU A 59 24.25 6.68 -0.12
N ALA A 60 23.47 5.60 -0.09
CA ALA A 60 23.99 4.24 -0.16
C ALA A 60 23.87 3.63 -1.56
N PHE A 61 23.25 4.34 -2.52
CA PHE A 61 22.88 3.83 -3.85
C PHE A 61 22.23 2.43 -3.79
N CYS A 62 21.50 2.17 -2.70
CA CYS A 62 20.83 0.90 -2.49
C CYS A 62 19.33 1.08 -2.69
N LYS A 63 18.74 0.07 -3.34
CA LYS A 63 17.29 -0.08 -3.46
C LYS A 63 16.87 -1.26 -2.60
N SER A 64 15.88 -1.05 -1.74
CA SER A 64 15.21 -2.12 -1.00
C SER A 64 13.76 -2.19 -1.44
N GLU A 65 13.27 -3.39 -1.69
CA GLU A 65 11.86 -3.65 -2.02
C GLU A 65 11.29 -4.60 -0.99
N TYR A 66 10.11 -4.27 -0.46
CA TYR A 66 9.37 -5.14 0.44
C TYR A 66 7.87 -4.97 0.21
N VAL A 67 7.07 -5.91 0.73
CA VAL A 67 5.62 -5.90 0.61
C VAL A 67 5.01 -5.89 2.00
N ASP A 68 4.23 -4.86 2.28
CA ASP A 68 3.35 -4.82 3.45
C ASP A 68 1.97 -5.35 3.07
N ILE A 69 1.42 -6.22 3.90
CA ILE A 69 0.08 -6.79 3.72
C ILE A 69 -0.81 -6.27 4.86
N PHE A 70 -1.89 -5.60 4.49
CA PHE A 70 -2.90 -5.09 5.43
C PHE A 70 -4.17 -5.91 5.28
N THR A 71 -4.62 -6.51 6.39
CA THR A 71 -5.91 -7.19 6.47
C THR A 71 -6.95 -6.25 7.09
N VAL A 72 -8.07 -6.09 6.41
CA VAL A 72 -9.18 -5.25 6.86
C VAL A 72 -10.16 -6.12 7.64
N TRP A 73 -10.20 -5.94 8.95
CA TRP A 73 -11.15 -6.62 9.83
C TRP A 73 -12.50 -5.91 9.80
N LYS A 74 -13.56 -6.64 9.49
CA LYS A 74 -14.94 -6.15 9.59
C LYS A 74 -15.52 -6.61 10.92
N ALA A 75 -16.47 -5.85 11.46
CA ALA A 75 -17.14 -6.21 12.70
C ALA A 75 -17.93 -7.55 12.61
N GLU A 76 -18.10 -8.05 11.39
CA GLU A 76 -18.82 -9.28 11.07
C GLU A 76 -17.88 -10.51 10.88
N ASP A 77 -16.55 -10.31 10.88
CA ASP A 77 -15.53 -11.37 10.81
C ASP A 77 -15.25 -11.98 12.19
#